data_AF-A0A258EJM4-F1
#
_entry.id   AF-A0A258EJM4-F1
#
_cell.length_a   1.000
_cell.length_b   1.000
_cell.length_c   1.000
_cell.angle_alpha   90.00
_cell.angle_beta   90.00
_cell.angle_gamma   90.00
#
_symmetry.space_group_name_H-M   'P 1'
#
loop_
_entity.id
_entity.type
_entity.pdbx_description
1 polymer ?
#
loop_
_entity_poly.entity_id
_entity_poly.type
_entity_poly.pdbx_seq_one_letter_code
_entity_poly.pdbx_strand_id
1 'polypeptide(L)'
;MSDREVRRGMIERTHPKLSVGAQCRLLSISRSSFYYAPQGETALNLDLMLLIDRQFLDTPFYGVRQMTWHLQNEGHAVNEKRIRRLMRLMRLMPIYQKPDTSRPAKGHKTYPYLLGGLRVDRPNQVWCADI
;
A
#
# COMPACT_ATOMS: atom_id res chain seq x y z
N MET A 1 -0.72 -21.17 -10.19
CA MET A 1 0.48 -21.32 -9.34
C MET A 1 1.53 -20.35 -9.82
N SER A 2 2.18 -19.61 -8.93
CA SER A 2 3.24 -18.69 -9.34
C SER A 2 4.45 -19.48 -9.83
N ASP A 3 5.10 -19.03 -10.90
CA ASP A 3 6.33 -19.59 -11.47
C ASP A 3 7.44 -19.82 -10.40
N ARG A 4 7.48 -18.95 -9.38
CA ARG A 4 8.37 -19.11 -8.22
C ARG A 4 8.02 -20.28 -7.29
N GLU A 5 6.74 -20.60 -7.11
CA GLU A 5 6.30 -21.72 -6.27
C GLU A 5 6.69 -23.07 -6.89
N VAL A 6 6.58 -23.15 -8.22
CA VAL A 6 7.01 -24.32 -9.00
C VAL A 6 8.52 -24.56 -8.81
N ARG A 7 9.35 -23.52 -8.97
CA ARG A 7 10.80 -23.62 -8.74
C ARG A 7 11.15 -23.96 -7.29
N ARG A 8 10.41 -23.45 -6.31
CA ARG A 8 10.61 -23.82 -4.90
C ARG A 8 10.37 -25.30 -4.66
N GLY A 9 9.41 -25.91 -5.36
CA GLY A 9 9.11 -27.34 -5.30
C GLY A 9 10.19 -28.24 -5.91
N MET A 10 11.07 -27.69 -6.76
CA MET A 10 12.18 -28.44 -7.38
C MET A 10 13.40 -28.60 -6.47
N ILE A 11 13.40 -27.99 -5.28
CA ILE A 11 14.54 -28.05 -4.35
C ILE A 11 14.42 -29.27 -3.43
N GLU A 12 15.48 -30.07 -3.43
CA GLU A 12 15.62 -31.26 -2.60
C GLU A 12 16.57 -31.01 -1.42
N ARG A 13 16.07 -31.16 -0.19
CA ARG A 13 16.87 -30.93 1.04
C ARG A 13 17.98 -31.98 1.22
N THR A 14 17.76 -33.19 0.74
CA THR A 14 18.65 -34.35 0.91
C THR A 14 19.47 -34.65 -0.34
N HIS A 15 19.60 -33.71 -1.28
CA HIS A 15 20.32 -33.94 -2.52
C HIS A 15 21.80 -34.27 -2.25
N PRO A 16 22.33 -35.39 -2.77
CA PRO A 16 23.63 -35.93 -2.35
C PRO A 16 24.83 -35.09 -2.78
N LYS A 17 24.69 -34.25 -3.82
CA LYS A 17 25.80 -33.48 -4.42
C LYS A 17 25.64 -31.95 -4.36
N LEU A 18 24.45 -31.44 -4.07
CA LEU A 18 24.13 -30.02 -4.23
C LEU A 18 23.48 -29.49 -2.98
N SER A 19 24.09 -28.50 -2.35
CA SER A 19 23.48 -27.81 -1.22
C SER A 19 22.21 -27.06 -1.65
N VAL A 20 21.28 -26.83 -0.72
CA VAL A 20 20.09 -26.00 -0.95
C VAL A 20 20.46 -24.63 -1.53
N GLY A 21 21.60 -24.06 -1.11
CA GLY A 21 22.10 -22.79 -1.66
C GLY A 21 22.53 -22.89 -3.12
N ALA A 22 23.17 -23.99 -3.54
CA ALA A 22 23.53 -24.22 -4.93
C ALA A 22 22.27 -24.42 -5.81
N GLN A 23 21.30 -25.20 -5.32
CA GLN A 23 20.03 -25.41 -6.01
C GLN A 23 19.23 -24.09 -6.15
N CYS A 24 19.19 -23.26 -5.09
CA CYS A 24 18.57 -21.94 -5.15
C CYS A 24 19.20 -21.04 -6.22
N ARG A 25 20.55 -21.05 -6.34
CA ARG A 25 21.27 -20.30 -7.38
C ARG A 25 20.92 -20.79 -8.79
N LEU A 26 20.91 -22.10 -9.01
CA LEU A 26 20.54 -22.70 -10.31
C LEU A 26 19.11 -22.36 -10.72
N LEU A 27 18.18 -22.37 -9.75
CA LEU A 27 16.76 -22.08 -9.97
C LEU A 27 16.44 -20.58 -9.88
N SER A 28 17.44 -19.72 -9.72
CA SER A 28 17.28 -18.26 -9.61
C SER A 28 16.25 -17.83 -8.55
N ILE A 29 16.24 -18.52 -7.41
CA ILE A 29 15.45 -18.14 -6.23
C ILE A 29 16.35 -17.74 -5.06
N SER A 30 15.91 -16.80 -4.24
CA SER A 30 16.65 -16.46 -3.02
C SER A 30 16.55 -17.58 -2.00
N ARG A 31 17.66 -17.87 -1.31
CA ARG A 31 17.69 -18.86 -0.23
C ARG A 31 16.68 -18.53 0.88
N SER A 32 16.50 -17.25 1.20
CA SER A 32 15.52 -16.80 2.20
C SER A 32 14.08 -17.15 1.80
N SER A 33 13.74 -17.06 0.51
CA SER A 33 12.43 -17.45 0.01
C SER A 33 12.15 -18.94 0.19
N PHE A 34 13.16 -19.80 0.17
CA PHE A 34 12.97 -21.24 0.34
C PHE A 34 12.56 -21.58 1.78
N TYR A 35 13.18 -20.93 2.76
CA TYR A 35 12.89 -21.15 4.19
C TYR A 35 11.67 -20.38 4.68
N TYR A 36 11.28 -19.30 4.00
CA TYR A 36 10.12 -18.52 4.39
C TYR A 36 8.81 -19.30 4.15
N ALA A 37 8.12 -19.60 5.25
CA ALA A 37 6.73 -20.05 5.22
C ALA A 37 5.83 -18.83 5.49
N PRO A 38 4.85 -18.54 4.62
CA PRO A 38 3.88 -17.49 4.89
C PRO A 38 3.10 -17.86 6.15
N GLN A 39 3.14 -17.00 7.16
CA GLN A 39 2.32 -17.14 8.36
C GLN A 39 0.99 -16.41 8.13
N GLY A 40 -0.12 -17.08 8.44
CA GLY A 40 -1.43 -16.46 8.44
C GLY A 40 -1.58 -15.40 9.52
N GLU A 41 -2.75 -14.78 9.57
CA GLU A 41 -3.08 -13.82 10.62
C GLU A 41 -3.42 -14.54 11.94
N THR A 42 -3.11 -13.89 13.07
CA THR A 42 -3.43 -14.43 14.39
C THR A 42 -4.95 -14.38 14.63
N ALA A 43 -5.49 -15.26 15.47
CA ALA A 43 -6.92 -15.28 15.81
C ALA A 43 -7.46 -13.90 16.22
N LEU A 44 -6.74 -13.19 17.09
CA LEU A 44 -7.06 -11.82 17.48
C LEU A 44 -7.15 -10.85 16.30
N ASN A 45 -6.31 -10.99 15.28
CA ASN A 45 -6.37 -10.12 14.11
C ASN A 45 -7.55 -10.48 13.22
N LEU A 46 -7.92 -11.76 13.13
CA LEU A 46 -9.12 -12.20 12.42
C LEU A 46 -10.39 -11.63 13.09
N ASP A 47 -10.47 -11.67 14.42
CA ASP A 47 -11.57 -11.08 15.18
C ASP A 47 -11.65 -9.56 14.93
N LEU A 48 -10.50 -8.87 14.98
CA LEU A 48 -10.44 -7.45 14.64
C LEU A 48 -10.84 -7.17 13.20
N MET A 49 -10.47 -8.03 12.25
CA MET A 49 -10.87 -7.89 10.84
C MET A 49 -12.38 -8.02 10.67
N LEU A 50 -13.05 -8.90 11.43
CA LEU A 50 -14.51 -9.01 11.41
C LEU A 50 -15.19 -7.75 11.95
N LEU A 51 -14.67 -7.16 13.04
CA LEU A 51 -15.19 -5.91 13.59
C LEU A 51 -14.97 -4.74 12.63
N ILE A 52 -13.79 -4.64 12.02
CA ILE A 52 -13.47 -3.64 11.01
C ILE A 52 -14.43 -3.76 9.82
N ASP A 53 -14.67 -4.99 9.32
CA ASP A 53 -15.56 -5.22 8.18
C ASP A 53 -16.99 -4.75 8.48
N ARG A 54 -17.52 -5.17 9.63
CA ARG A 54 -18.84 -4.75 10.11
C ARG A 54 -18.94 -3.24 10.22
N GLN A 55 -17.99 -2.60 10.90
CA GLN A 55 -18.00 -1.16 11.07
C GLN A 55 -17.84 -0.41 9.75
N PHE A 56 -17.06 -0.95 8.81
CA PHE A 56 -16.88 -0.35 7.50
C PHE A 56 -18.14 -0.39 6.64
N LEU A 57 -18.97 -1.43 6.77
CA LEU A 57 -20.30 -1.49 6.13
C LEU A 57 -21.23 -0.39 6.64
N ASP A 58 -21.21 -0.11 7.95
CA ASP A 58 -22.02 0.94 8.55
C ASP A 58 -21.45 2.34 8.27
N THR A 59 -20.13 2.45 8.16
CA THR A 59 -19.41 3.73 8.00
C THR A 59 -18.31 3.65 6.94
N PRO A 60 -18.67 3.62 5.63
CA PRO A 60 -17.70 3.43 4.55
C PRO A 60 -16.70 4.58 4.39
N PHE A 61 -16.95 5.72 5.03
CA PHE A 61 -16.05 6.89 5.06
C PHE A 61 -15.03 6.84 6.20
N TYR A 62 -15.08 5.84 7.10
CA TYR A 62 -14.15 5.74 8.22
C TYR A 62 -12.73 5.42 7.73
N GLY A 63 -11.84 6.39 7.93
CA GLY A 63 -10.40 6.21 7.77
C GLY A 63 -9.76 5.40 8.89
N VAL A 64 -8.48 5.08 8.70
CA VAL A 64 -7.68 4.34 9.70
C VAL A 64 -7.77 4.96 11.09
N ARG A 65 -7.67 6.29 11.20
CA ARG A 65 -7.76 7.01 12.48
C ARG A 65 -9.12 6.85 13.14
N GLN A 66 -10.20 7.05 12.37
CA GLN A 66 -11.58 6.92 12.86
C GLN A 66 -11.89 5.48 13.29
N MET A 67 -11.50 4.50 12.46
CA MET A 67 -11.64 3.08 12.78
C MET A 67 -10.88 2.70 14.05
N THR A 68 -9.66 3.23 14.22
CA THR A 68 -8.86 3.00 15.44
C THR A 68 -9.55 3.56 16.68
N TRP A 69 -10.07 4.78 16.61
CA TRP A 69 -10.79 5.42 17.72
C TRP A 69 -12.08 4.68 18.06
N HIS A 70 -12.83 4.27 17.04
CA HIS A 70 -14.06 3.50 17.21
C HIS A 70 -13.79 2.20 17.98
N LEU A 71 -12.83 1.39 17.51
CA LEU A 71 -12.48 0.13 18.17
C LEU A 71 -11.91 0.35 19.59
N GLN A 72 -11.16 1.44 19.82
CA GLN A 72 -10.70 1.79 21.16
C GLN A 72 -11.85 2.15 22.10
N ASN A 73 -12.86 2.88 21.61
CA ASN A 73 -14.06 3.21 22.38
C ASN A 73 -14.90 1.96 22.70
N GLU A 74 -14.87 0.94 21.86
CA GLU A 74 -15.47 -0.37 22.12
C GLU A 74 -14.64 -1.25 23.08
N GLY A 75 -13.48 -0.76 23.55
CA GLY A 75 -12.63 -1.43 24.54
C GLY A 75 -11.48 -2.25 23.93
N HIS A 76 -11.25 -2.20 22.62
CA HIS A 76 -10.13 -2.89 22.00
C HIS A 76 -8.84 -2.05 22.07
N ALA A 77 -7.83 -2.56 22.76
CA ALA A 77 -6.50 -1.95 22.84
C ALA A 77 -5.73 -2.12 21.51
N VAL A 78 -6.09 -1.33 20.49
CA VAL A 78 -5.50 -1.37 19.14
C VAL A 78 -4.65 -0.14 18.84
N ASN A 79 -3.65 -0.32 17.98
CA ASN A 79 -2.79 0.77 17.48
C ASN A 79 -3.15 1.07 16.02
N GLU A 80 -3.09 2.34 15.63
CA GLU A 80 -3.31 2.81 14.27
C GLU A 80 -2.46 2.06 13.23
N LYS A 81 -1.20 1.74 13.54
CA LYS A 81 -0.31 0.96 12.63
C LYS A 81 -0.89 -0.42 12.33
N ARG A 82 -1.51 -1.06 13.32
CA ARG A 82 -2.14 -2.38 13.18
C ARG A 82 -3.40 -2.27 12.33
N ILE A 83 -4.30 -1.34 12.66
CA ILE A 83 -5.53 -1.11 11.89
C ILE A 83 -5.23 -0.79 10.43
N ARG A 84 -4.23 0.06 10.17
CA ARG A 84 -3.77 0.37 8.80
C ARG A 84 -3.35 -0.88 8.04
N ARG A 85 -2.60 -1.79 8.68
CA ARG A 85 -2.16 -3.05 8.06
C ARG A 85 -3.36 -3.93 7.73
N LEU A 86 -4.27 -4.13 8.69
CA LEU A 86 -5.45 -4.98 8.53
C LEU A 86 -6.39 -4.47 7.44
N MET A 87 -6.72 -3.17 7.45
CA MET A 87 -7.54 -2.56 6.38
C MET A 87 -6.90 -2.73 5.00
N ARG A 88 -5.57 -2.61 4.89
CA ARG A 88 -4.85 -2.85 3.63
C ARG A 88 -4.92 -4.32 3.18
N LEU A 89 -4.76 -5.27 4.10
CA LEU A 89 -4.90 -6.70 3.80
C LEU A 89 -6.31 -7.04 3.31
N MET A 90 -7.33 -6.43 3.92
CA MET A 90 -8.73 -6.55 3.53
C MET A 90 -9.10 -5.74 2.27
N ARG A 91 -8.17 -4.89 1.78
CA ARG A 91 -8.39 -3.96 0.65
C ARG A 91 -9.52 -2.95 0.90
N LEU A 92 -9.75 -2.58 2.16
CA LEU A 92 -10.71 -1.56 2.53
C LEU A 92 -10.10 -0.18 2.33
N MET A 93 -10.76 0.64 1.53
CA MET A 93 -10.39 2.02 1.29
C MET A 93 -11.58 2.92 1.63
N PRO A 94 -11.42 3.90 2.54
CA PRO A 94 -12.49 4.82 2.90
C PRO A 94 -13.01 5.57 1.67
N ILE A 95 -14.33 5.64 1.56
CA ILE A 95 -15.02 6.33 0.47
C ILE A 95 -15.42 7.72 0.98
N TYR A 96 -14.75 8.74 0.45
CA TYR A 96 -15.06 10.14 0.74
C TYR A 96 -14.91 10.97 -0.53
N GLN A 97 -15.57 12.13 -0.55
CA GLN A 97 -15.42 13.09 -1.64
C GLN A 97 -13.97 13.60 -1.65
N LYS A 98 -13.26 13.32 -2.75
CA LYS A 98 -11.92 13.89 -2.96
C LYS A 98 -12.07 15.41 -3.15
N PRO A 99 -11.12 16.21 -2.65
CA PRO A 99 -11.14 17.63 -2.91
C PRO A 99 -11.07 17.87 -4.42
N ASP A 100 -11.91 18.78 -4.91
CA ASP A 100 -11.87 19.23 -6.31
C ASP A 100 -10.69 20.18 -6.48
N THR A 101 -9.52 19.62 -6.81
CA THR A 101 -8.29 20.40 -7.02
C THR A 101 -8.30 21.19 -8.33
N SER A 102 -9.28 20.96 -9.21
CA SER A 102 -9.42 21.71 -10.46
C SER A 102 -10.07 23.08 -10.25
N ARG A 103 -10.90 23.20 -9.20
CA ARG A 103 -11.58 24.44 -8.87
C ARG A 103 -10.78 25.22 -7.83
N PRO A 104 -10.34 26.45 -8.14
CA PRO A 104 -9.71 27.29 -7.14
C PRO A 104 -10.65 27.54 -5.96
N ALA A 105 -10.11 27.51 -4.75
CA ALA A 105 -10.86 27.87 -3.54
C ALA A 105 -11.41 29.30 -3.66
N LYS A 106 -12.54 29.58 -2.99
CA LYS A 106 -13.14 30.91 -2.98
C LYS A 106 -12.13 31.94 -2.46
N GLY A 107 -11.80 32.93 -3.30
CA GLY A 107 -10.80 33.97 -3.00
C GLY A 107 -9.39 33.69 -3.52
N HIS A 108 -9.14 32.56 -4.20
CA HIS A 108 -7.86 32.32 -4.84
C HIS A 108 -7.66 33.29 -6.01
N LYS A 109 -6.57 34.05 -5.99
CA LYS A 109 -6.25 35.03 -7.04
C LYS A 109 -5.92 34.30 -8.34
N THR A 110 -6.63 34.63 -9.40
CA THR A 110 -6.26 34.21 -10.76
C THR A 110 -5.12 35.07 -11.25
N TYR A 111 -3.97 34.46 -11.54
CA TYR A 111 -2.84 35.15 -12.16
C TYR A 111 -2.97 35.03 -13.68
N PRO A 112 -2.85 36.13 -14.45
CA PRO A 112 -2.85 36.05 -15.90
C PRO A 112 -1.64 35.27 -16.39
N TYR A 113 -1.80 34.50 -17.47
CA TYR A 113 -0.70 33.79 -18.11
C TYR A 113 0.19 34.78 -18.88
N LEU A 114 1.25 35.25 -18.22
CA LEU A 114 2.12 36.32 -18.73
C LEU A 114 2.98 35.93 -19.93
N LEU A 115 3.06 34.64 -20.27
CA LEU A 115 3.79 34.16 -21.45
C LEU A 115 2.92 34.16 -22.72
N GLY A 116 1.62 34.45 -22.62
CA GLY A 116 0.73 34.53 -23.76
C GLY A 116 1.16 35.62 -24.75
N GLY A 117 1.52 35.23 -25.97
CA GLY A 117 1.97 36.16 -27.02
C GLY A 117 3.44 36.58 -26.93
N LEU A 118 4.21 36.09 -25.95
CA LEU A 118 5.64 36.38 -25.84
C LEU A 118 6.44 35.54 -26.86
N ARG A 119 7.13 36.22 -27.78
CA ARG A 119 8.13 35.58 -28.65
C ARG A 119 9.43 35.38 -27.85
N VAL A 120 9.86 34.12 -27.73
CA VAL A 120 11.10 33.75 -27.04
C VAL A 120 12.23 33.68 -28.06
N ASP A 121 13.16 34.63 -28.00
CA ASP A 121 14.21 34.84 -29.02
C ASP A 121 15.65 34.71 -28.48
N ARG A 122 15.83 34.60 -27.15
CA ARG A 122 17.14 34.43 -26.53
C ARG A 122 17.17 33.42 -25.39
N PRO A 123 18.33 32.78 -25.13
CA PRO A 123 18.51 31.94 -23.94
C PRO A 123 18.22 32.71 -22.64
N ASN A 124 17.75 32.00 -21.60
CA ASN A 124 17.40 32.56 -20.28
C ASN A 124 16.25 33.58 -20.26
N GLN A 125 15.30 33.49 -21.19
CA GLN A 125 14.13 34.38 -21.26
C GLN A 125 12.86 33.76 -20.63
N VAL A 126 12.72 32.43 -20.67
CA VAL A 126 11.62 31.68 -20.06
C VAL A 126 12.21 30.44 -19.39
N TRP A 127 11.73 30.12 -18.19
CA TRP A 127 12.10 28.92 -17.45
C TRP A 127 10.87 28.04 -17.24
N CYS A 128 11.03 26.74 -17.42
CA CYS A 128 10.03 25.73 -17.09
C CYS A 128 10.53 24.94 -15.89
N ALA A 129 9.68 24.72 -14.90
CA ALA A 129 9.92 23.81 -13.79
C ALA A 129 8.74 22.84 -13.73
N ASP A 130 9.04 21.55 -13.62
CA ASP A 130 8.04 20.51 -13.34
C ASP A 130 7.85 20.41 -11.82
N ILE A 131 6.60 20.35 -11.36
CA ILE A 131 6.21 20.31 -9.93
C ILE A 131 5.45 19.03 -9.66
#